data_AF-C5BJR5-F1
#
_entry.id   AF-C5BJR5-F1
#
_cell.length_a   1.000
_cell.length_b   1.000
_cell.length_c   1.000
_cell.angle_alpha   90.00
_cell.angle_beta   90.00
_cell.angle_gamma   90.00
#
_symmetry.space_group_name_H-M   'P 1'
#
loop_
_entity.id
_entity.type
_entity.pdbx_description
1 polymer ?
#
loop_
_entity_poly.entity_id
_entity_poly.type
_entity_poly.pdbx_seq_one_letter_code
_entity_poly.pdbx_strand_id
1 'polypeptide(L)'
;MSGNDIENYIAARATWRAEIEKLRVILIKCGLDETIKWSKPCYVFQGRNIAIIQPFKNVCALMFFCGKFLDDVYGKLQSQGENSQLAMRLQYRCVTDIDANVIEEYVEQAKNYVPTKTEHKKRELVLPEELIAAFGKSETLEQSFFSLTPGRQRGFVLYISGAKKSATRAARVEKCESLILSGKGLHDK
;
A
#
# COMPACT_ATOMS: atom_id res chain seq x y z
N MET A 1 -24.74 -6.88 8.10
CA MET A 1 -24.96 -7.66 6.86
C MET A 1 -23.68 -7.71 6.03
N SER A 2 -22.58 -8.29 6.56
CA SER A 2 -21.28 -8.38 5.87
C SER A 2 -20.72 -9.81 5.74
N GLY A 3 -21.38 -10.82 6.34
CA GLY A 3 -20.88 -12.20 6.35
C GLY A 3 -20.74 -12.84 4.96
N ASN A 4 -21.60 -12.45 4.01
CA ASN A 4 -21.65 -13.09 2.69
C ASN A 4 -20.43 -12.75 1.81
N ASP A 5 -19.89 -11.53 1.88
CA ASP A 5 -18.83 -11.10 0.95
C ASP A 5 -17.46 -11.72 1.28
N ILE A 6 -17.14 -11.84 2.56
CA ILE A 6 -15.90 -12.50 3.00
C ILE A 6 -15.98 -14.00 2.75
N GLU A 7 -17.13 -14.61 3.01
CA GLU A 7 -17.36 -16.03 2.72
C GLU A 7 -17.23 -16.33 1.23
N ASN A 8 -17.86 -15.52 0.37
CA ASN A 8 -17.72 -15.63 -1.08
C ASN A 8 -16.26 -15.45 -1.52
N TYR A 9 -15.55 -14.49 -0.93
CA TYR A 9 -14.13 -14.29 -1.19
C TYR A 9 -13.30 -15.54 -0.85
N ILE A 10 -13.53 -16.15 0.31
CA ILE A 10 -12.82 -17.36 0.77
C ILE A 10 -13.21 -18.56 -0.11
N ALA A 11 -14.50 -18.69 -0.45
CA ALA A 11 -15.03 -19.75 -1.30
C ALA A 11 -14.38 -19.79 -2.68
N ALA A 12 -14.09 -18.61 -3.25
CA ALA A 12 -13.48 -18.48 -4.57
C ALA A 12 -11.95 -18.75 -4.60
N ARG A 13 -11.31 -19.06 -3.46
CA ARG A 13 -9.84 -19.21 -3.38
C ARG A 13 -9.40 -20.65 -3.57
N ALA A 14 -8.52 -20.87 -4.56
CA ALA A 14 -7.81 -22.13 -4.76
C ALA A 14 -6.58 -22.30 -3.85
N THR A 15 -6.04 -21.20 -3.29
CA THR A 15 -4.85 -21.19 -2.41
C THR A 15 -5.08 -20.29 -1.20
N TRP A 16 -4.34 -20.56 -0.13
CA TRP A 16 -4.35 -19.79 1.14
C TRP A 16 -5.66 -19.83 1.93
N ARG A 17 -6.59 -20.71 1.59
CA ARG A 17 -7.93 -20.73 2.19
C ARG A 17 -7.87 -20.93 3.71
N ALA A 18 -7.14 -21.94 4.17
CA ALA A 18 -6.99 -22.26 5.59
C ALA A 18 -6.30 -21.12 6.36
N GLU A 19 -5.31 -20.46 5.75
CA GLU A 19 -4.62 -19.32 6.33
C GLU A 19 -5.58 -18.12 6.47
N ILE A 20 -6.34 -17.81 5.43
CA ILE A 20 -7.32 -16.71 5.47
C ILE A 20 -8.40 -16.99 6.51
N GLU A 21 -8.92 -18.21 6.59
CA GLU A 21 -9.91 -18.61 7.58
C GLU A 21 -9.37 -18.50 9.02
N LYS A 22 -8.16 -19.00 9.27
CA LYS A 22 -7.52 -18.90 10.60
C LYS A 22 -7.26 -17.44 10.99
N LEU A 23 -6.74 -16.62 10.08
CA LEU A 23 -6.54 -15.19 10.31
C LEU A 23 -7.87 -14.48 10.59
N ARG A 24 -8.93 -14.79 9.84
CA ARG A 24 -10.28 -14.22 10.05
C ARG A 24 -10.78 -14.50 11.46
N VAL A 25 -10.67 -15.75 11.93
CA VAL A 25 -11.10 -16.13 13.29
C VAL A 25 -10.38 -15.31 14.35
N ILE A 26 -9.06 -15.17 14.24
CA ILE A 26 -8.25 -14.40 15.21
C ILE A 26 -8.65 -12.92 15.19
N LEU A 27 -8.78 -12.32 14.00
CA LEU A 27 -9.08 -10.89 13.85
C LEU A 27 -10.49 -10.54 14.36
N ILE A 28 -11.48 -11.40 14.12
CA ILE A 28 -12.84 -11.24 14.68
C ILE A 28 -12.80 -11.36 16.20
N LYS A 29 -12.06 -12.34 16.75
CA LYS A 29 -11.90 -12.51 18.20
C LYS A 29 -11.29 -11.27 18.87
N CYS A 30 -10.45 -10.52 18.17
CA CYS A 30 -9.90 -9.23 18.64
C CYS A 30 -10.92 -8.06 18.63
N GLY A 31 -12.17 -8.31 18.20
CA GLY A 31 -13.22 -7.30 18.09
C GLY A 31 -13.06 -6.38 16.88
N LEU A 32 -12.45 -6.86 15.79
CA LEU A 32 -12.39 -6.11 14.54
C LEU A 32 -13.61 -6.40 13.65
N ASP A 33 -14.17 -5.36 13.05
CA ASP A 33 -15.19 -5.46 12.02
C ASP A 33 -14.56 -5.88 10.70
N GLU A 34 -15.22 -6.78 9.95
CA GLU A 34 -14.75 -7.23 8.64
C GLU A 34 -15.46 -6.53 7.47
N THR A 35 -14.70 -6.26 6.41
CA THR A 35 -15.19 -5.66 5.17
C THR A 35 -14.30 -6.04 3.98
N ILE A 36 -14.77 -5.83 2.75
CA ILE A 36 -13.95 -5.95 1.55
C ILE A 36 -13.46 -4.56 1.13
N LYS A 37 -12.13 -4.37 1.11
CA LYS A 37 -11.49 -3.19 0.52
C LYS A 37 -10.40 -3.62 -0.44
N TRP A 38 -10.31 -2.95 -1.59
CA TRP A 38 -9.39 -3.32 -2.67
C TRP A 38 -9.47 -4.82 -3.02
N SER A 39 -10.71 -5.33 -3.05
CA SER A 39 -11.05 -6.73 -3.33
C SER A 39 -10.39 -7.74 -2.38
N LYS A 40 -10.13 -7.36 -1.12
CA LYS A 40 -9.51 -8.22 -0.10
C LYS A 40 -10.18 -8.03 1.28
N PRO A 41 -10.19 -9.09 2.13
CA PRO A 41 -10.61 -8.99 3.52
C PRO A 41 -9.78 -7.95 4.27
N CYS A 42 -10.46 -6.90 4.72
CA CYS A 42 -9.92 -5.80 5.49
C CYS A 42 -10.66 -5.73 6.82
N TYR A 43 -9.92 -5.45 7.88
CA TYR A 43 -10.39 -5.47 9.25
C TYR A 43 -10.25 -4.08 9.85
N VAL A 44 -11.32 -3.63 10.49
CA VAL A 44 -11.56 -2.24 10.86
C VAL A 44 -11.89 -2.17 12.34
N PHE A 45 -11.43 -1.12 13.02
CA PHE A 45 -11.82 -0.81 14.39
C PHE A 45 -12.16 0.68 14.48
N GLN A 46 -13.37 1.00 14.95
CA GLN A 46 -13.85 2.38 15.08
C GLN A 46 -13.67 3.21 13.79
N GLY A 47 -14.00 2.60 12.65
CA GLY A 47 -13.89 3.22 11.32
C GLY A 47 -12.47 3.30 10.74
N ARG A 48 -11.43 2.90 11.48
CA ARG A 48 -10.03 2.90 11.02
C ARG A 48 -9.62 1.53 10.52
N ASN A 49 -8.89 1.49 9.40
CA ASN A 49 -8.32 0.24 8.91
C ASN A 49 -7.18 -0.22 9.83
N ILE A 50 -7.30 -1.43 10.39
CA ILE A 50 -6.30 -2.03 11.27
C ILE A 50 -5.41 -2.98 10.50
N ALA A 51 -6.01 -3.96 9.81
CA ALA A 51 -5.28 -4.97 9.09
C ALA A 51 -5.98 -5.39 7.78
N ILE A 52 -5.24 -5.96 6.85
CA ILE A 52 -5.75 -6.50 5.59
C ILE A 52 -5.01 -7.79 5.22
N ILE A 53 -5.76 -8.81 4.81
CA ILE A 53 -5.19 -10.08 4.37
C ILE A 53 -4.87 -10.00 2.87
N GLN A 54 -3.63 -10.35 2.52
CA GLN A 54 -3.09 -10.22 1.17
C GLN A 54 -2.48 -11.55 0.71
N PRO A 55 -3.24 -12.40 -0.02
CA PRO A 55 -2.69 -13.60 -0.62
C PRO A 55 -1.84 -13.20 -1.85
N PHE A 56 -0.55 -13.56 -1.80
CA PHE A 56 0.39 -13.46 -2.92
C PHE A 56 0.71 -14.86 -3.47
N LYS A 57 1.53 -14.93 -4.53
CA LYS A 57 1.88 -16.21 -5.17
C LYS A 57 2.49 -17.23 -4.20
N ASN A 58 3.37 -16.79 -3.29
CA ASN A 58 4.18 -17.68 -2.44
C ASN A 58 3.99 -17.46 -0.93
N VAL A 59 3.18 -16.48 -0.54
CA VAL A 59 2.94 -16.12 0.87
C VAL A 59 1.52 -15.58 1.04
N CYS A 60 0.89 -15.87 2.17
CA CYS A 60 -0.29 -15.16 2.65
C CYS A 60 0.16 -14.13 3.68
N ALA A 61 -0.07 -12.84 3.41
CA ALA A 61 0.38 -11.78 4.31
C ALA A 61 -0.78 -11.18 5.12
N LEU A 62 -0.52 -10.89 6.40
CA LEU A 62 -1.36 -10.02 7.21
C LEU A 62 -0.65 -8.67 7.34
N MET A 63 -1.16 -7.64 6.67
CA MET A 63 -0.58 -6.30 6.70
C MET A 63 -1.29 -5.42 7.72
N PHE A 64 -0.52 -4.72 8.55
CA PHE A 64 -0.99 -3.66 9.44
C PHE A 64 -0.74 -2.28 8.82
N PHE A 65 -1.74 -1.40 8.82
CA PHE A 65 -1.63 -0.07 8.21
C PHE A 65 -0.66 0.85 8.97
N CYS A 66 -0.62 0.72 10.29
CA CYS A 66 0.31 1.42 11.19
C CYS A 66 1.52 0.57 11.58
N GLY A 67 1.85 -0.46 10.79
CA GLY A 67 2.82 -1.50 11.16
C GLY A 67 4.19 -1.00 11.66
N LYS A 68 4.68 0.14 11.18
CA LYS A 68 5.96 0.73 11.61
C LYS A 68 5.95 1.30 13.04
N PHE A 69 4.77 1.53 13.60
CA PHE A 69 4.59 2.05 14.96
C PHE A 69 4.25 0.95 15.96
N LEU A 70 4.18 -0.30 15.50
CA LEU A 70 4.05 -1.45 16.39
C LEU A 70 5.43 -1.80 16.93
N ASP A 71 5.48 -2.15 18.21
CA ASP A 71 6.66 -2.72 18.84
C ASP A 71 6.82 -4.16 18.36
N ASP A 72 7.87 -4.41 17.58
CA ASP A 72 8.14 -5.70 16.94
C ASP A 72 9.00 -6.60 17.83
N VAL A 73 8.51 -6.90 19.04
CA VAL A 73 9.20 -7.75 20.02
C VAL A 73 9.50 -9.16 19.48
N TYR A 74 8.74 -9.61 18.47
CA TYR A 74 8.92 -10.91 17.82
C TYR A 74 9.86 -10.88 16.61
N GLY A 75 10.24 -9.70 16.12
CA GLY A 75 11.07 -9.53 14.92
C GLY A 75 10.44 -10.09 13.64
N LYS A 76 9.11 -10.13 13.55
CA LYS A 76 8.36 -10.79 12.46
C LYS A 76 7.80 -9.80 11.45
N LEU A 77 7.77 -8.50 11.75
CA LEU A 77 7.20 -7.51 10.84
C LEU A 77 8.17 -7.20 9.69
N GLN A 78 7.65 -7.25 8.47
CA GLN A 78 8.42 -6.97 7.26
C GLN A 78 7.85 -5.78 6.48
N SER A 79 8.74 -5.01 5.87
CA SER A 79 8.35 -3.94 4.96
C SER A 79 7.63 -4.48 3.70
N GLN A 80 6.72 -3.69 3.16
CA GLN A 80 6.06 -3.93 1.87
C GLN A 80 6.95 -3.54 0.67
N GLY A 81 8.14 -3.01 0.93
CA GLY A 81 9.09 -2.52 -0.08
C GLY A 81 9.38 -1.04 0.09
N GLU A 82 10.30 -0.53 -0.72
CA GLU A 82 10.88 0.81 -0.57
C GLU A 82 9.84 1.93 -0.59
N ASN A 83 8.68 1.75 -1.24
CA ASN A 83 7.64 2.78 -1.37
C ASN A 83 6.61 2.79 -0.23
N SER A 84 6.61 1.81 0.67
CA SER A 84 5.77 1.82 1.86
C SER A 84 6.45 2.60 2.98
N GLN A 85 5.73 3.51 3.63
CA GLN A 85 6.28 4.27 4.75
C GLN A 85 5.86 3.73 6.12
N LEU A 86 4.60 3.29 6.24
CA LEU A 86 3.98 2.95 7.53
C LEU A 86 3.56 1.48 7.60
N ALA A 87 3.08 0.92 6.49
CA ALA A 87 2.55 -0.42 6.50
C ALA A 87 3.67 -1.46 6.57
N MET A 88 3.52 -2.37 7.53
CA MET A 88 4.35 -3.56 7.70
C MET A 88 3.44 -4.79 7.64
N ARG A 89 4.02 -5.97 7.40
CA ARG A 89 3.27 -7.22 7.26
C ARG A 89 3.94 -8.39 7.95
N LEU A 90 3.12 -9.29 8.48
CA LEU A 90 3.48 -10.66 8.77
C LEU A 90 3.30 -11.48 7.48
N GLN A 91 4.13 -12.51 7.28
CA GLN A 91 4.04 -13.41 6.13
C GLN A 91 3.97 -14.85 6.59
N TYR A 92 3.02 -15.59 6.04
CA TYR A 92 2.81 -17.00 6.34
C TYR A 92 2.97 -17.84 5.08
N ARG A 93 3.57 -19.03 5.23
CA ARG A 93 3.71 -20.00 4.15
C ARG A 93 2.88 -21.26 4.38
N CYS A 94 2.42 -21.47 5.61
CA CYS A 94 1.40 -22.45 5.95
C CYS A 94 0.59 -22.01 7.18
N VAL A 95 -0.58 -22.63 7.35
CA VAL A 95 -1.51 -22.36 8.46
C VAL A 95 -0.90 -22.62 9.85
N THR A 96 0.10 -23.49 9.96
CA THR A 96 0.79 -23.79 11.23
C THR A 96 1.71 -22.66 11.68
N ASP A 97 2.19 -21.80 10.77
CA ASP A 97 3.02 -20.63 11.10
C ASP A 97 2.22 -19.51 11.79
N ILE A 98 0.88 -19.58 11.72
CA ILE A 98 -0.02 -18.56 12.25
C ILE A 98 -0.15 -18.75 13.77
N ASP A 99 0.49 -17.86 14.51
CA ASP A 99 0.41 -17.77 15.96
C ASP A 99 -0.62 -16.71 16.37
N ALA A 100 -1.67 -17.14 17.08
CA ALA A 100 -2.74 -16.25 17.52
C ALA A 100 -2.25 -15.20 18.51
N ASN A 101 -1.35 -15.55 19.45
CA ASN A 101 -0.89 -14.62 20.48
C ASN A 101 -0.12 -13.46 19.87
N VAL A 102 0.74 -13.76 18.89
CA VAL A 102 1.51 -12.76 18.14
C VAL A 102 0.56 -11.80 17.41
N ILE A 103 -0.47 -12.32 16.74
CA ILE A 103 -1.42 -11.48 16.01
C ILE A 103 -2.26 -10.64 16.96
N GLU A 104 -2.79 -11.23 18.03
CA GLU A 104 -3.60 -10.55 19.04
C GLU A 104 -2.84 -9.35 19.64
N GLU A 105 -1.56 -9.52 19.95
CA GLU A 105 -0.73 -8.43 20.49
C GLU A 105 -0.55 -7.28 19.50
N TYR A 106 -0.20 -7.57 18.24
CA TYR A 106 -0.09 -6.52 17.22
C TYR A 106 -1.43 -5.84 16.92
N VAL A 107 -2.55 -6.57 16.98
CA VAL A 107 -3.89 -6.00 16.79
C VAL A 107 -4.22 -5.04 17.92
N GLU A 108 -3.95 -5.38 19.18
CA GLU A 108 -4.19 -4.50 20.32
C GLU A 108 -3.33 -3.23 20.24
N GLN A 109 -2.04 -3.36 19.88
CA GLN A 109 -1.19 -2.21 19.62
C GLN A 109 -1.75 -1.33 18.49
N ALA A 110 -2.21 -1.93 17.38
CA ALA A 110 -2.75 -1.20 16.25
C ALA A 110 -4.10 -0.50 16.57
N LYS A 111 -4.94 -1.10 17.42
CA LYS A 111 -6.17 -0.48 17.93
C LYS A 111 -5.86 0.75 18.77
N ASN A 112 -4.87 0.65 19.66
CA ASN A 112 -4.49 1.72 20.59
C ASN A 112 -3.66 2.83 19.93
N TYR A 113 -3.09 2.57 18.76
CA TYR A 113 -2.35 3.55 18.01
C TYR A 113 -3.23 4.71 17.52
N VAL A 114 -2.78 5.94 17.76
CA VAL A 114 -3.44 7.19 17.34
C VAL A 114 -2.57 7.87 16.26
N PRO A 115 -3.06 7.96 15.01
CA PRO A 115 -2.31 8.60 13.92
C PRO A 115 -2.05 10.10 14.19
N THR A 116 -0.82 10.53 13.97
CA THR A 116 -0.38 11.92 14.02
C THR A 116 -0.14 12.47 12.60
N LYS A 117 -0.29 13.78 12.39
CA LYS A 117 -0.19 14.40 11.04
C LYS A 117 1.20 14.30 10.39
N THR A 118 2.25 13.91 11.13
CA THR A 118 3.66 13.96 10.71
C THR A 118 4.25 12.60 10.33
N GLU A 119 3.45 11.55 10.29
CA GLU A 119 3.93 10.16 10.14
C GLU A 119 4.49 9.86 8.76
N HIS A 120 4.01 10.58 7.76
CA HIS A 120 4.54 10.51 6.42
C HIS A 120 5.76 11.42 6.30
N LYS A 121 6.96 10.81 6.21
CA LYS A 121 8.16 11.54 5.84
C LYS A 121 7.99 12.07 4.41
N LYS A 122 8.19 13.38 4.23
CA LYS A 122 8.38 13.96 2.90
C LYS A 122 9.65 13.35 2.33
N ARG A 123 9.51 12.54 1.28
CA ARG A 123 10.64 12.13 0.46
C ARG A 123 10.92 13.25 -0.52
N GLU A 124 12.20 13.57 -0.65
CA GLU A 124 12.68 14.48 -1.68
C GLU A 124 12.35 13.90 -3.06
N LEU A 125 11.84 14.75 -3.94
CA LEU A 125 11.44 14.35 -5.28
C LEU A 125 12.66 14.43 -6.19
N VAL A 126 13.31 13.29 -6.46
CA VAL A 126 14.42 13.23 -7.41
C VAL A 126 13.88 13.16 -8.83
N LEU A 127 14.07 14.23 -9.60
CA LEU A 127 13.62 14.31 -10.99
C LEU A 127 14.55 13.51 -11.91
N PRO A 128 14.03 12.67 -12.83
CA PRO A 128 14.86 12.00 -13.81
C PRO A 128 15.41 13.00 -14.84
N GLU A 129 16.63 12.78 -15.32
CA GLU A 129 17.32 13.66 -16.28
C GLU A 129 16.48 13.96 -17.52
N GLU A 130 15.73 12.97 -18.02
CA GLU A 130 14.88 13.15 -19.20
C GLU A 130 13.71 14.12 -18.97
N LEU A 131 13.20 14.20 -17.74
CA LEU A 131 12.15 15.15 -17.37
C LEU A 131 12.73 16.57 -17.22
N ILE A 132 13.92 16.70 -16.61
CA ILE A 132 14.64 17.97 -16.53
C ILE A 132 14.97 18.48 -17.95
N ALA A 133 15.40 17.60 -18.85
CA ALA A 133 15.67 17.96 -20.24
C ALA A 133 14.41 18.42 -21.00
N ALA A 134 13.23 17.88 -20.67
CA ALA A 134 11.96 18.34 -21.24
C ALA A 134 11.56 19.73 -20.70
N PHE A 135 11.79 20.00 -19.41
CA PHE A 135 11.59 21.34 -18.84
C PHE A 135 12.48 22.39 -19.52
N GLY A 136 13.74 22.06 -19.80
CA GLY A 136 14.63 22.94 -20.57
C GLY A 136 14.16 23.25 -21.99
N LYS A 137 13.21 22.47 -22.54
CA LYS A 137 12.60 22.72 -23.86
C LYS A 137 11.24 23.42 -23.78
N SER A 138 10.58 23.40 -22.62
CA SER A 138 9.24 23.95 -22.42
C SER A 138 9.06 24.45 -20.99
N GLU A 139 9.16 25.77 -20.81
CA GLU A 139 8.89 26.42 -19.52
C GLU A 139 7.44 26.18 -19.06
N THR A 140 6.49 26.14 -19.99
CA THR A 140 5.08 25.85 -19.68
C THR A 140 4.92 24.45 -19.07
N LEU A 141 5.61 23.44 -19.62
CA LEU A 141 5.58 22.08 -19.07
C LEU A 141 6.14 22.04 -17.64
N GLU A 142 7.24 22.76 -17.40
CA GLU A 142 7.86 22.87 -16.07
C GLU A 142 6.90 23.49 -15.05
N GLN A 143 6.33 24.66 -15.37
CA GLN A 143 5.38 25.35 -14.52
C GLN A 143 4.14 24.50 -14.24
N SER A 144 3.58 23.85 -15.28
CA SER A 144 2.45 22.93 -15.14
C SER A 144 2.80 21.77 -14.21
N PHE A 145 3.98 21.17 -14.35
CA PHE A 145 4.42 20.07 -13.49
C PHE A 145 4.52 20.48 -12.03
N PHE A 146 5.17 21.61 -11.73
CA PHE A 146 5.31 22.07 -10.35
C PHE A 146 4.00 22.62 -9.74
N SER A 147 3.01 22.97 -10.57
CA SER A 147 1.66 23.32 -10.10
C SER A 147 0.84 22.10 -9.64
N LEU A 148 1.24 20.88 -10.02
CA LEU A 148 0.56 19.65 -9.61
C LEU A 148 0.69 19.42 -8.10
N THR A 149 -0.26 18.68 -7.52
CA THR A 149 -0.13 18.26 -6.11
C THR A 149 1.12 17.39 -5.92
N PRO A 150 1.75 17.39 -4.73
CA PRO A 150 2.94 16.58 -4.48
C PRO A 150 2.75 15.09 -4.78
N GLY A 151 1.52 14.58 -4.61
CA GLY A 151 1.16 13.20 -4.96
C GLY A 151 1.20 12.94 -6.46
N ARG A 152 0.67 13.87 -7.28
CA ARG A 152 0.70 13.78 -8.74
C ARG A 152 2.12 13.89 -9.29
N GLN A 153 2.91 14.85 -8.79
CA GLN A 153 4.33 15.00 -9.17
C GLN A 153 5.11 13.71 -8.91
N ARG A 154 4.96 13.14 -7.70
CA ARG A 154 5.57 11.84 -7.33
C ARG A 154 5.11 10.71 -8.24
N GLY A 155 3.82 10.65 -8.60
CA GLY A 155 3.28 9.63 -9.50
C GLY A 155 3.98 9.62 -10.85
N PHE A 156 4.14 10.81 -11.47
CA PHE A 156 4.86 10.94 -12.74
C PHE A 156 6.34 10.56 -12.59
N VAL A 157 7.03 11.08 -11.57
CA VAL A 157 8.44 10.78 -11.33
C VAL A 157 8.69 9.30 -11.12
N LEU A 158 7.86 8.62 -10.33
CA LEU A 158 7.96 7.17 -10.12
C LEU A 158 7.71 6.39 -11.41
N TYR A 159 6.70 6.78 -12.20
CA TYR A 159 6.42 6.13 -13.47
C TYR A 159 7.56 6.30 -14.46
N ILE A 160 8.09 7.52 -14.63
CA ILE A 160 9.19 7.79 -15.56
C ILE A 160 10.45 7.07 -15.07
N SER A 161 10.86 7.30 -13.82
CA SER A 161 12.10 6.74 -13.24
C SER A 161 12.09 5.22 -13.12
N GLY A 162 10.92 4.59 -13.08
CA GLY A 162 10.80 3.13 -13.08
C GLY A 162 11.30 2.44 -14.35
N ALA A 163 11.60 3.18 -15.43
CA ALA A 163 12.20 2.63 -16.64
C ALA A 163 13.74 2.63 -16.55
N LYS A 164 14.37 1.47 -16.79
CA LYS A 164 15.83 1.32 -16.71
C LYS A 164 16.57 2.02 -17.87
N LYS A 165 15.99 2.00 -19.08
CA LYS A 165 16.60 2.57 -20.28
C LYS A 165 16.21 4.05 -20.42
N SER A 166 17.19 4.90 -20.69
CA SER A 166 16.98 6.35 -20.89
C SER A 166 15.95 6.64 -22.00
N ALA A 167 16.05 5.97 -23.15
CA ALA A 167 15.07 6.12 -24.23
C ALA A 167 13.63 5.81 -23.80
N THR A 168 13.42 4.84 -22.90
CA THR A 168 12.09 4.54 -22.37
C THR A 168 11.61 5.60 -21.38
N ARG A 169 12.52 6.23 -20.62
CA ARG A 169 12.17 7.37 -19.75
C ARG A 169 11.75 8.57 -20.58
N ALA A 170 12.49 8.91 -21.63
CA ALA A 170 12.14 9.98 -22.57
C ALA A 170 10.75 9.75 -23.19
N ALA A 171 10.49 8.55 -23.72
CA ALA A 171 9.18 8.21 -24.27
C ALA A 171 8.04 8.29 -23.22
N ARG A 172 8.33 7.98 -21.95
CA ARG A 172 7.36 8.15 -20.85
C ARG A 172 7.11 9.63 -20.55
N VAL A 173 8.12 10.49 -20.64
CA VAL A 173 7.96 11.94 -20.49
C VAL A 173 7.00 12.47 -21.56
N GLU A 174 7.28 12.20 -22.83
CA GLU A 174 6.45 12.62 -23.97
C GLU A 174 4.99 12.19 -23.80
N LYS A 175 4.78 10.93 -23.38
CA LYS A 175 3.43 10.41 -23.13
C LYS A 175 2.70 11.14 -21.99
N CYS A 176 3.43 11.66 -21.00
CA CYS A 176 2.87 12.33 -19.84
C CYS A 176 2.64 13.83 -20.04
N GLU A 177 3.25 14.46 -21.06
CA GLU A 177 3.18 15.92 -21.25
C GLU A 177 1.74 16.45 -21.30
N SER A 178 0.86 15.81 -22.07
CA SER A 178 -0.54 16.25 -22.18
C SER A 178 -1.30 16.18 -20.85
N LEU A 179 -1.00 15.18 -20.01
CA LEU A 179 -1.59 15.07 -18.67
C LEU A 179 -1.04 16.15 -17.73
N ILE A 180 0.27 16.40 -17.79
CA ILE A 180 0.92 17.43 -16.97
C ILE A 180 0.36 18.82 -17.33
N LEU A 181 0.30 19.14 -18.62
CA LEU A 181 -0.22 20.42 -19.12
C LEU A 181 -1.71 20.62 -18.78
N SER A 182 -2.48 19.54 -18.68
CA SER A 182 -3.89 19.59 -18.26
C SER A 182 -4.10 19.52 -16.74
N GLY A 183 -3.03 19.51 -15.95
CA GLY A 183 -3.10 19.45 -14.48
C GLY A 183 -3.56 18.09 -13.93
N LYS A 184 -3.64 17.05 -14.77
CA LYS A 184 -4.11 15.71 -14.42
C LYS A 184 -2.99 14.84 -13.85
N GLY A 185 -3.36 13.93 -12.95
CA GLY A 185 -2.48 12.83 -12.51
C GLY A 185 -2.43 11.70 -13.54
N LEU A 186 -1.40 10.85 -13.43
CA LEU A 186 -1.16 9.71 -14.33
C LEU A 186 -2.36 8.73 -14.46
N HIS A 187 -3.19 8.65 -13.43
CA HIS A 187 -4.36 7.77 -13.36
C HIS A 187 -5.69 8.52 -13.25
N ASP A 188 -5.65 9.85 -13.38
CA ASP A 188 -6.88 10.64 -13.42
C ASP A 188 -7.58 10.36 -14.74
N LYS A 189 -8.87 10.03 -14.67
CA LYS A 189 -9.73 9.89 -15.86
C LYS A 189 -10.05 11.28 -16.42
#